data_AF-A0A2V9H8D4-F1
#
_entry.id   AF-A0A2V9H8D4-F1
#
_cell.length_a   1.000
_cell.length_b   1.000
_cell.length_c   1.000
_cell.angle_alpha   90.00
_cell.angle_beta   90.00
_cell.angle_gamma   90.00
#
_symmetry.space_group_name_H-M   'P 1'
#
loop_
_entity.id
_entity.type
_entity.pdbx_description
1 polymer ?
#
loop_
_entity_poly.entity_id
_entity_poly.type
_entity_poly.pdbx_seq_one_letter_code
_entity_poly.pdbx_strand_id
1 'polypeptide(L)'
;MRYRLITLGVLVLFRMNGCHQHPLTDYRPLDQAGMWSSNVEQLKTLNTSDREVAQLVKLKQAGIGDDACVTLISGAHQRQHAFTSADSAVNLVRAGYTESVILEIAKTDQLDIIGGDAVMLRLISLSDSAIDLILHRRLKGQPTMSSAEIGRLKNTGLTEKQILERINQGMTDAQADKEASLREATRNHANTGFVRTHGRRSR
;
A
#
# COMPACT_ATOMS: atom_id res chain seq x y z
N MET A 1 -24.69 -29.86 -55.11
CA MET A 1 -23.25 -29.71 -54.81
C MET A 1 -22.99 -28.29 -54.29
N ARG A 2 -23.00 -28.07 -52.97
CA ARG A 2 -23.03 -26.72 -52.35
C ARG A 2 -22.06 -26.55 -51.16
N TYR A 3 -20.96 -27.30 -51.12
CA TYR A 3 -20.03 -27.28 -49.97
C TYR A 3 -18.55 -27.10 -50.35
N ARG A 4 -18.25 -26.46 -51.49
CA ARG A 4 -16.84 -26.23 -51.92
C ARG A 4 -16.38 -24.77 -51.92
N LEU A 5 -17.23 -23.83 -51.54
CA LEU A 5 -16.90 -22.39 -51.55
C LEU A 5 -16.62 -21.78 -50.17
N ILE A 6 -16.73 -22.56 -49.09
CA ILE A 6 -16.56 -22.05 -47.71
C ILE A 6 -15.11 -22.21 -47.20
N THR A 7 -14.27 -23.02 -47.87
CA THR A 7 -12.92 -23.32 -47.38
C THR A 7 -11.84 -22.30 -47.77
N LEU A 8 -12.12 -21.31 -48.62
CA LEU A 8 -11.10 -20.33 -49.05
C LEU A 8 -11.12 -18.98 -48.30
N GLY A 9 -12.14 -18.73 -47.46
CA GLY A 9 -12.29 -17.45 -46.74
C GLY A 9 -11.65 -17.42 -45.35
N VAL A 10 -11.30 -18.57 -44.77
CA VAL A 10 -10.84 -18.67 -43.37
C VAL A 10 -9.32 -18.47 -43.23
N LEU A 11 -8.55 -18.56 -44.31
CA LEU A 11 -7.08 -18.55 -44.25
C LEU A 11 -6.43 -17.15 -44.35
N VAL A 12 -7.21 -16.09 -44.59
CA VAL A 12 -6.68 -14.72 -44.76
C VAL A 12 -6.79 -13.86 -43.49
N LEU A 13 -7.63 -14.24 -42.52
CA LEU A 13 -7.83 -13.44 -41.30
C LEU A 13 -6.79 -13.69 -40.18
N PHE A 14 -5.83 -14.59 -40.37
CA PHE A 14 -4.80 -14.92 -39.36
C PHE A 14 -3.48 -14.14 -39.50
N ARG A 15 -3.40 -13.14 -40.39
CA ARG A 15 -2.15 -12.42 -40.72
C ARG A 15 -2.00 -11.03 -40.10
N MET A 16 -2.77 -10.69 -39.07
CA MET A 16 -2.58 -9.44 -38.30
C MET A 16 -2.43 -9.70 -36.80
N ASN A 17 -1.64 -10.68 -36.39
CA ASN A 17 -0.95 -10.58 -35.11
C ASN A 17 0.32 -9.77 -35.39
N GLY A 18 0.21 -8.46 -35.17
CA GLY A 18 1.32 -7.54 -35.28
C GLY A 18 2.54 -8.10 -34.56
N CYS A 19 3.64 -8.19 -35.30
CA CYS A 19 4.96 -8.43 -34.76
C CYS A 19 5.15 -7.50 -33.56
N HIS A 20 5.45 -8.08 -32.39
CA HIS A 20 5.80 -7.35 -31.18
C HIS A 20 7.11 -6.60 -31.44
N GLN A 21 7.06 -5.45 -32.08
CA GLN A 21 8.08 -4.43 -31.88
C GLN A 21 7.89 -3.99 -30.43
N HIS A 22 8.60 -4.64 -29.49
CA HIS A 22 8.90 -4.01 -28.23
C HIS A 22 9.71 -2.77 -28.59
N PRO A 23 9.17 -1.54 -28.46
CA PRO A 23 10.02 -0.36 -28.54
C PRO A 23 11.16 -0.58 -27.56
N LEU A 24 12.39 -0.37 -28.03
CA LEU A 24 13.57 -0.47 -27.17
C LEU A 24 13.34 0.45 -25.98
N THR A 25 13.20 -0.14 -24.79
CA THR A 25 12.90 0.60 -23.57
C THR A 25 14.01 1.60 -23.30
N ASP A 26 13.62 2.84 -22.98
CA ASP A 26 14.58 3.93 -22.74
C ASP A 26 15.04 3.92 -21.28
N TYR A 27 16.28 3.47 -21.05
CA TYR A 27 16.88 3.44 -19.70
C TYR A 27 17.63 4.72 -19.32
N ARG A 28 17.76 5.71 -20.22
CA ARG A 28 18.46 6.98 -19.93
C ARG A 28 17.94 7.70 -18.68
N PRO A 29 16.62 7.71 -18.38
CA PRO A 29 16.11 8.32 -17.16
C PRO A 29 16.64 7.69 -15.87
N LEU A 30 16.98 6.39 -15.87
CA LEU A 30 17.52 5.71 -14.68
C LEU A 30 18.99 6.06 -14.45
N ASP A 31 19.76 6.15 -15.53
CA ASP A 31 21.14 6.63 -15.49
C ASP A 31 21.21 8.08 -14.97
N GLN A 32 20.31 8.95 -15.46
CA GLN A 32 20.15 10.32 -14.96
C GLN A 32 19.71 10.38 -13.48
N ALA A 33 18.94 9.40 -13.01
CA ALA A 33 18.57 9.28 -11.60
C ALA A 33 19.71 8.72 -10.73
N GLY A 34 20.87 8.41 -11.31
CA GLY A 34 22.05 7.91 -10.61
C GLY A 34 21.96 6.44 -10.22
N MET A 35 21.24 5.62 -10.99
CA MET A 35 21.25 4.17 -10.83
C MET A 35 22.54 3.58 -11.41
N TRP A 36 23.18 2.66 -10.69
CA TRP A 36 24.41 2.03 -11.18
C TRP A 36 24.19 1.23 -12.47
N SER A 37 25.20 1.28 -13.35
CA SER A 37 25.15 0.61 -14.66
C SER A 37 24.94 -0.90 -14.54
N SER A 38 25.48 -1.55 -13.50
CA SER A 38 25.24 -2.97 -13.21
C SER A 38 23.76 -3.29 -13.02
N ASN A 39 23.03 -2.42 -12.32
CA ASN A 39 21.63 -2.62 -12.01
C ASN A 39 20.77 -2.30 -13.23
N VAL A 40 21.16 -1.30 -14.05
CA VAL A 40 20.53 -1.03 -15.35
C VAL A 40 20.67 -2.23 -16.28
N GLU A 41 21.83 -2.89 -16.35
CA GLU A 41 22.00 -4.11 -17.14
C GLU A 41 21.13 -5.26 -16.62
N GLN A 42 21.00 -5.42 -15.31
CA GLN A 42 20.06 -6.40 -14.72
C GLN A 42 18.61 -6.11 -15.12
N LEU A 43 18.16 -4.85 -15.07
CA LEU A 43 16.81 -4.46 -15.48
C LEU A 43 16.55 -4.75 -16.98
N LYS A 44 17.56 -4.55 -17.85
CA LYS A 44 17.48 -4.94 -19.26
C LYS A 44 17.24 -6.44 -19.44
N THR A 45 17.90 -7.29 -18.64
CA THR A 45 17.69 -8.75 -18.70
C THR A 45 16.28 -9.16 -18.28
N LEU A 46 15.60 -8.33 -17.47
CA LEU A 46 14.22 -8.54 -17.04
C LEU A 46 13.19 -8.06 -18.07
N ASN A 47 13.59 -7.49 -19.21
CA ASN A 47 12.67 -6.94 -20.23
C ASN A 47 11.67 -5.92 -19.64
N THR A 48 12.13 -5.01 -18.77
CA THR A 48 11.26 -3.96 -18.22
C THR A 48 10.71 -3.04 -19.30
N SER A 49 9.50 -2.55 -19.11
CA SER A 49 8.83 -1.58 -19.99
C SER A 49 9.14 -0.12 -19.62
N ASP A 50 8.88 0.83 -20.54
CA ASP A 50 9.07 2.26 -20.28
C ASP A 50 8.25 2.77 -19.09
N ARG A 51 7.07 2.16 -18.85
CA ARG A 51 6.24 2.46 -17.68
C ARG A 51 6.94 2.06 -16.39
N GLU A 52 7.58 0.90 -16.35
CA GLU A 52 8.31 0.42 -15.19
C GLU A 52 9.58 1.24 -14.94
N VAL A 53 10.27 1.65 -16.01
CA VAL A 53 11.40 2.60 -15.90
C VAL A 53 10.95 3.89 -15.21
N ALA A 54 9.81 4.47 -15.61
CA ALA A 54 9.28 5.67 -14.96
C ALA A 54 8.95 5.44 -13.47
N GLN A 55 8.46 4.25 -13.10
CA GLN A 55 8.22 3.86 -11.72
C GLN A 55 9.54 3.76 -10.92
N LEU A 56 10.57 3.13 -11.50
CA LEU A 56 11.89 3.00 -10.89
C LEU A 56 12.57 4.36 -10.67
N VAL A 57 12.43 5.30 -11.62
CA VAL A 57 12.94 6.67 -11.45
C VAL A 57 12.31 7.33 -10.23
N LYS A 58 10.99 7.16 -10.01
CA LYS A 58 10.33 7.67 -8.79
C LYS A 58 10.88 7.03 -7.52
N LEU A 59 11.11 5.71 -7.52
CA LEU A 59 11.69 5.00 -6.37
C LEU A 59 13.08 5.56 -6.03
N LYS A 60 13.93 5.72 -7.05
CA LYS A 60 15.28 6.25 -6.89
C LYS A 60 15.28 7.69 -6.39
N GLN A 61 14.40 8.54 -6.92
CA GLN A 61 14.22 9.92 -6.43
C GLN A 61 13.75 9.99 -4.97
N ALA A 62 13.03 8.96 -4.50
CA ALA A 62 12.66 8.85 -3.10
C ALA A 62 13.76 8.29 -2.20
N GLY A 63 14.93 7.93 -2.77
CA GLY A 63 16.08 7.45 -2.03
C GLY A 63 16.13 5.93 -1.85
N ILE A 64 15.32 5.16 -2.59
CA ILE A 64 15.39 3.69 -2.58
C ILE A 64 16.66 3.23 -3.31
N GLY A 65 17.38 2.29 -2.71
CA GLY A 65 18.57 1.66 -3.25
C GLY A 65 18.34 0.92 -4.55
N ASP A 66 19.40 0.79 -5.34
CA ASP A 66 19.33 0.18 -6.67
C ASP A 66 19.00 -1.32 -6.60
N ASP A 67 19.48 -2.01 -5.57
CA ASP A 67 19.20 -3.44 -5.35
C ASP A 67 17.74 -3.68 -4.97
N ALA A 68 17.16 -2.79 -4.18
CA ALA A 68 15.73 -2.83 -3.84
C ALA A 68 14.87 -2.57 -5.09
N CYS A 69 15.26 -1.62 -5.94
CA CYS A 69 14.60 -1.35 -7.22
C CYS A 69 14.57 -2.60 -8.12
N VAL A 70 15.70 -3.28 -8.31
CA VAL A 70 15.78 -4.53 -9.10
C VAL A 70 14.91 -5.62 -8.47
N THR A 71 14.95 -5.76 -7.14
CA THR A 71 14.17 -6.78 -6.42
C THR A 71 12.66 -6.56 -6.58
N LEU A 72 12.19 -5.31 -6.53
CA LEU A 72 10.77 -4.98 -6.71
C LEU A 72 10.26 -5.35 -8.11
N ILE A 73 11.04 -5.04 -9.15
CA ILE A 73 10.71 -5.42 -10.53
C ILE A 73 10.72 -6.94 -10.69
N SER A 74 11.81 -7.59 -10.24
CA SER A 74 11.95 -9.03 -10.35
C SER A 74 10.78 -9.76 -9.67
N GLY A 75 10.35 -9.29 -8.49
CA GLY A 75 9.20 -9.82 -7.78
C GLY A 75 7.86 -9.64 -8.52
N ALA A 76 7.63 -8.47 -9.15
CA ALA A 76 6.44 -8.24 -9.96
C ALA A 76 6.41 -9.14 -11.21
N HIS A 77 7.54 -9.26 -11.91
CA HIS A 77 7.68 -10.11 -13.09
C HIS A 77 7.54 -11.60 -12.76
N GLN A 78 8.05 -12.05 -11.62
CA GLN A 78 7.85 -13.41 -11.13
C GLN A 78 6.35 -13.75 -10.96
N ARG A 79 5.53 -12.74 -10.66
CA ARG A 79 4.07 -12.84 -10.55
C ARG A 79 3.32 -12.48 -11.82
N GLN A 80 4.03 -12.32 -12.95
CA GLN A 80 3.47 -12.07 -14.28
C GLN A 80 2.71 -10.75 -14.43
N HIS A 81 3.06 -9.72 -13.66
CA HIS A 81 2.51 -8.38 -13.84
C HIS A 81 3.63 -7.33 -13.86
N ALA A 82 3.33 -6.19 -14.48
CA ALA A 82 4.23 -5.04 -14.47
C ALA A 82 4.23 -4.39 -13.07
N PHE A 83 5.34 -3.80 -12.69
CA PHE A 83 5.42 -3.04 -11.44
C PHE A 83 4.75 -1.67 -11.60
N THR A 84 3.74 -1.38 -10.78
CA THR A 84 2.96 -0.12 -10.84
C THR A 84 2.84 0.60 -9.49
N SER A 85 3.39 0.03 -8.42
CA SER A 85 3.14 0.47 -7.04
C SER A 85 4.24 1.40 -6.49
N ALA A 86 4.91 2.18 -7.35
CA ALA A 86 6.00 3.04 -6.86
C ALA A 86 5.50 4.12 -5.91
N ASP A 87 4.34 4.72 -6.18
CA ASP A 87 3.81 5.79 -5.32
C ASP A 87 3.57 5.28 -3.89
N SER A 88 3.14 4.03 -3.72
CA SER A 88 2.99 3.38 -2.41
C SER A 88 4.33 3.12 -1.71
N ALA A 89 5.33 2.64 -2.44
CA ALA A 89 6.69 2.49 -1.91
C ALA A 89 7.28 3.84 -1.48
N VAL A 90 7.11 4.88 -2.29
CA VAL A 90 7.56 6.25 -1.99
C VAL A 90 6.89 6.78 -0.72
N ASN A 91 5.59 6.54 -0.56
CA ASN A 91 4.86 6.94 0.65
C ASN A 91 5.37 6.22 1.90
N LEU A 92 5.73 4.94 1.79
CA LEU A 92 6.34 4.18 2.88
C LEU A 92 7.71 4.73 3.27
N VAL A 93 8.58 5.02 2.29
CA VAL A 93 9.89 5.64 2.56
C VAL A 93 9.71 6.98 3.26
N ARG A 94 8.79 7.82 2.76
CA ARG A 94 8.49 9.14 3.37
C ARG A 94 7.90 9.02 4.78
N ALA A 95 7.19 7.95 5.08
CA ALA A 95 6.71 7.64 6.42
C ALA A 95 7.82 7.08 7.35
N GLY A 96 9.02 6.84 6.82
CA GLY A 96 10.20 6.38 7.55
C GLY A 96 10.34 4.87 7.65
N TYR A 97 9.64 4.10 6.81
CA TYR A 97 9.84 2.65 6.73
C TYR A 97 11.15 2.31 6.00
N THR A 98 11.80 1.24 6.45
CA THR A 98 13.02 0.73 5.83
C THR A 98 12.70 -0.03 4.54
N GLU A 99 13.69 -0.12 3.65
CA GLU A 99 13.58 -0.88 2.40
C GLU A 99 13.23 -2.35 2.66
N SER A 100 13.75 -2.94 3.74
CA SER A 100 13.44 -4.33 4.10
C SER A 100 11.94 -4.56 4.33
N VAL A 101 11.26 -3.63 5.00
CA VAL A 101 9.82 -3.69 5.24
C VAL A 101 9.04 -3.49 3.94
N ILE A 102 9.46 -2.53 3.11
CA ILE A 102 8.84 -2.27 1.79
C ILE A 102 8.93 -3.51 0.91
N LEU A 103 10.10 -4.16 0.87
CA LEU A 103 10.30 -5.40 0.13
C LEU A 103 9.48 -6.55 0.70
N GLU A 104 9.30 -6.63 2.02
CA GLU A 104 8.44 -7.63 2.65
C GLU A 104 6.98 -7.47 2.24
N ILE A 105 6.45 -6.24 2.25
CA ILE A 105 5.09 -5.95 1.77
C ILE A 105 4.97 -6.21 0.27
N ALA A 106 5.99 -5.87 -0.52
CA ALA A 106 6.00 -6.13 -1.96
C ALA A 106 6.00 -7.63 -2.30
N LYS A 107 6.49 -8.52 -1.42
CA LYS A 107 6.41 -9.98 -1.63
C LYS A 107 4.96 -10.50 -1.63
N THR A 108 4.07 -9.86 -0.89
CA THR A 108 2.65 -10.28 -0.82
C THR A 108 1.78 -9.65 -1.91
N ASP A 109 2.38 -8.87 -2.82
CA ASP A 109 1.68 -8.12 -3.87
C ASP A 109 0.59 -7.16 -3.35
N GLN A 110 0.76 -6.71 -2.11
CA GLN A 110 -0.21 -5.83 -1.44
C GLN A 110 0.40 -4.49 -1.08
N LEU A 111 1.40 -4.04 -1.86
CA LEU A 111 2.10 -2.78 -1.58
C LEU A 111 1.16 -1.58 -1.58
N ASP A 112 0.16 -1.55 -2.45
CA ASP A 112 -0.82 -0.47 -2.50
C ASP A 112 -1.84 -0.53 -1.35
N ILE A 113 -2.25 -1.74 -0.95
CA ILE A 113 -3.26 -1.93 0.09
C ILE A 113 -2.64 -1.79 1.49
N ILE A 114 -1.66 -2.64 1.79
CA ILE A 114 -0.98 -2.66 3.09
C ILE A 114 -0.10 -1.42 3.25
N GLY A 115 0.51 -0.91 2.17
CA GLY A 115 1.39 0.25 2.27
C GLY A 115 0.65 1.52 2.70
N GLY A 116 -0.52 1.80 2.11
CA GLY A 116 -1.35 2.94 2.53
C GLY A 116 -1.79 2.82 4.00
N ASP A 117 -2.18 1.62 4.40
CA ASP A 117 -2.61 1.33 5.76
C ASP A 117 -1.45 1.47 6.78
N ALA A 118 -0.25 1.02 6.43
CA ALA A 118 0.94 1.18 7.27
C ALA A 118 1.32 2.66 7.47
N VAL A 119 1.17 3.50 6.43
CA VAL A 119 1.35 4.95 6.57
C VAL A 119 0.31 5.53 7.54
N MET A 120 -0.96 5.11 7.47
CA MET A 120 -1.99 5.55 8.41
C MET A 120 -1.68 5.16 9.86
N LEU A 121 -1.22 3.92 10.10
CA LEU A 121 -0.83 3.49 11.45
C LEU A 121 0.27 4.37 12.06
N ARG A 122 1.24 4.80 11.24
CA ARG A 122 2.29 5.75 11.63
C ARG A 122 1.71 7.12 11.97
N LEU A 123 0.77 7.64 11.16
CA LEU A 123 0.10 8.93 11.40
C LEU A 123 -0.77 8.92 12.66
N ILE A 124 -1.40 7.79 12.99
CA ILE A 124 -2.11 7.59 14.26
C ILE A 124 -1.14 7.66 15.45
N SER A 125 0.18 7.75 15.20
CA SER A 125 1.24 7.85 16.19
C SER A 125 1.29 6.62 17.10
N LEU A 126 1.04 5.43 16.53
CA LEU A 126 1.27 4.17 17.23
C LEU A 126 2.77 3.95 17.44
N SER A 127 3.14 3.25 18.52
CA SER A 127 4.52 2.80 18.68
C SER A 127 4.95 1.84 17.56
N ASP A 128 6.23 1.86 17.19
CA ASP A 128 6.78 0.97 16.16
C ASP A 128 6.46 -0.50 16.45
N SER A 129 6.53 -0.91 17.73
CA SER A 129 6.17 -2.27 18.15
C SER A 129 4.71 -2.65 17.89
N ALA A 130 3.78 -1.70 18.05
CA ALA A 130 2.37 -1.93 17.76
C ALA A 130 2.12 -2.00 16.25
N ILE A 131 2.78 -1.12 15.49
CA ILE A 131 2.74 -1.11 14.02
C ILE A 131 3.25 -2.45 13.48
N ASP A 132 4.43 -2.90 13.91
CA ASP A 132 5.04 -4.15 13.47
C ASP A 132 4.13 -5.35 13.74
N LEU A 133 3.49 -5.40 14.92
CA LEU A 133 2.57 -6.47 15.25
C LEU A 133 1.35 -6.48 14.33
N ILE A 134 0.74 -5.32 14.09
CA ILE A 134 -0.42 -5.18 13.21
C ILE A 134 -0.04 -5.53 11.76
N LEU A 135 1.09 -5.02 11.28
CA LEU A 135 1.59 -5.26 9.93
C LEU A 135 1.89 -6.74 9.70
N HIS A 136 2.58 -7.39 10.65
CA HIS A 136 2.89 -8.82 10.58
C HIS A 136 1.64 -9.69 10.54
N ARG A 137 0.60 -9.33 11.32
CA ARG A 137 -0.70 -10.02 11.27
C ARG A 137 -1.34 -9.89 9.89
N ARG A 138 -1.35 -8.69 9.31
CA ARG A 138 -1.92 -8.42 7.98
C ARG A 138 -1.18 -9.17 6.88
N LEU A 139 0.15 -9.18 6.90
CA LEU A 139 0.96 -9.94 5.95
C LEU A 139 0.69 -11.46 6.04
N LYS A 140 0.30 -11.96 7.22
CA LYS A 140 -0.16 -13.35 7.42
C LYS A 140 -1.63 -13.59 7.08
N GLY A 141 -2.35 -12.59 6.57
CA GLY A 141 -3.78 -12.68 6.30
C GLY A 141 -4.64 -12.84 7.56
N GLN A 142 -4.11 -12.52 8.74
CA GLN A 142 -4.87 -12.58 9.98
C GLN A 142 -5.78 -11.36 10.10
N PRO A 143 -7.01 -11.53 10.61
CA PRO A 143 -7.93 -10.42 10.77
C PRO A 143 -7.36 -9.38 11.75
N THR A 144 -7.44 -8.13 11.32
CA THR A 144 -7.17 -6.92 12.10
C THR A 144 -8.21 -5.88 11.71
N MET A 145 -8.59 -5.04 12.65
CA MET A 145 -9.35 -3.82 12.32
C MET A 145 -8.55 -2.89 11.39
N SER A 146 -9.26 -2.07 10.62
CA SER A 146 -8.65 -1.05 9.75
C SER A 146 -7.92 0.02 10.57
N SER A 147 -6.93 0.69 9.97
CA SER A 147 -6.25 1.82 10.62
C SER A 147 -7.21 2.92 11.02
N ALA A 148 -8.25 3.19 10.23
CA ALA A 148 -9.27 4.19 10.56
C ALA A 148 -9.93 3.89 11.92
N GLU A 149 -10.38 2.65 12.13
CA GLU A 149 -11.01 2.24 13.40
C GLU A 149 -10.00 2.18 14.56
N ILE A 150 -8.76 1.77 14.30
CA ILE A 150 -7.68 1.85 15.31
C ILE A 150 -7.46 3.30 15.75
N GLY A 151 -7.43 4.24 14.80
CA GLY A 151 -7.26 5.66 15.06
C GLY A 151 -8.43 6.24 15.87
N ARG A 152 -9.67 5.87 15.53
CA ARG A 152 -10.85 6.27 16.30
C ARG A 152 -10.80 5.75 17.73
N LEU A 153 -10.53 4.46 17.92
CA LEU A 153 -10.38 3.88 19.26
C LEU A 153 -9.30 4.60 20.07
N LYS A 154 -8.13 4.88 19.47
CA LYS A 154 -7.08 5.66 20.13
C LYS A 154 -7.55 7.07 20.52
N ASN A 155 -8.26 7.75 19.62
CA ASN A 155 -8.81 9.09 19.87
C ASN A 155 -9.89 9.12 20.97
N THR A 156 -10.49 7.97 21.30
CA THR A 156 -11.39 7.85 22.46
C THR A 156 -10.67 7.64 23.79
N GLY A 157 -9.33 7.64 23.80
CA GLY A 157 -8.49 7.51 25.00
C GLY A 157 -8.02 6.09 25.30
N LEU A 158 -8.16 5.15 24.35
CA LEU A 158 -7.67 3.79 24.53
C LEU A 158 -6.16 3.76 24.43
N THR A 159 -5.55 3.01 25.33
CA THR A 159 -4.13 2.70 25.25
C THR A 159 -3.86 1.71 24.12
N GLU A 160 -2.66 1.75 23.55
CA GLU A 160 -2.24 0.81 22.50
C GLU A 160 -2.40 -0.64 22.95
N LYS A 161 -2.06 -0.96 24.21
CA LYS A 161 -2.25 -2.29 24.79
C LYS A 161 -3.71 -2.77 24.69
N GLN A 162 -4.67 -1.91 25.01
CA GLN A 162 -6.10 -2.23 24.94
C GLN A 162 -6.58 -2.42 23.50
N ILE A 163 -6.02 -1.67 22.55
CA ILE A 163 -6.31 -1.82 21.12
C ILE A 163 -5.76 -3.15 20.61
N LEU A 164 -4.50 -3.46 20.93
CA LEU A 164 -3.86 -4.73 20.54
C LEU A 164 -4.58 -5.95 21.15
N GLU A 165 -5.08 -5.83 22.38
CA GLU A 165 -5.90 -6.87 23.00
C GLU A 165 -7.19 -7.14 22.20
N ARG A 166 -7.88 -6.09 21.75
CA ARG A 166 -9.08 -6.22 20.89
C ARG A 166 -8.75 -6.85 19.54
N ILE A 167 -7.63 -6.46 18.94
CA ILE A 167 -7.14 -7.07 17.69
C ILE A 167 -6.88 -8.56 17.90
N ASN A 168 -6.26 -8.94 19.02
CA ASN A 168 -6.00 -10.35 19.35
C ASN A 168 -7.28 -11.14 19.63
N GLN A 169 -8.32 -10.49 20.17
CA GLN A 169 -9.65 -11.07 20.35
C GLN A 169 -10.47 -11.14 19.04
N GLY A 170 -9.93 -10.66 17.93
CA GLY A 170 -10.61 -10.71 16.62
C GLY A 170 -11.71 -9.65 16.46
N MET A 171 -11.58 -8.50 17.14
CA MET A 171 -12.51 -7.40 16.98
C MET A 171 -12.62 -6.94 15.52
N THR A 172 -13.83 -6.86 15.01
CA THR A 172 -14.14 -6.41 13.64
C THR A 172 -14.29 -4.89 13.57
N ASP A 173 -14.20 -4.32 12.36
CA ASP A 173 -14.44 -2.88 12.14
C ASP A 173 -15.82 -2.43 12.62
N ALA A 174 -16.87 -3.24 12.41
CA ALA A 174 -18.21 -2.91 12.89
C ALA A 174 -18.32 -2.90 14.42
N GLN A 175 -17.55 -3.75 15.11
CA GLN A 175 -17.49 -3.76 16.57
C GLN A 175 -16.68 -2.56 17.09
N ALA A 176 -15.57 -2.24 16.43
CA ALA A 176 -14.74 -1.08 16.75
C ALA A 176 -15.51 0.24 16.56
N ASP A 177 -16.25 0.39 15.47
CA ASP A 177 -17.09 1.56 15.20
C ASP A 177 -18.16 1.75 16.28
N LYS A 178 -18.86 0.67 16.65
CA LYS A 178 -19.87 0.70 17.71
C LYS A 178 -19.26 1.12 19.05
N GLU A 179 -18.09 0.59 19.40
CA GLU A 179 -17.40 0.93 20.64
C GLU A 179 -16.88 2.37 20.64
N ALA A 180 -16.26 2.80 19.53
CA ALA A 180 -15.78 4.15 19.34
C ALA A 180 -16.93 5.16 19.45
N SER A 181 -18.03 4.93 18.74
CA SER A 181 -19.22 5.79 18.76
C SER A 181 -19.83 5.92 20.17
N LEU A 182 -19.91 4.82 20.93
CA LEU A 182 -20.38 4.85 22.32
C LEU A 182 -19.48 5.68 23.22
N ARG A 183 -18.16 5.54 23.08
CA ARG A 183 -17.18 6.32 23.85
C ARG A 183 -17.16 7.78 23.46
N GLU A 184 -17.22 8.08 22.17
CA GLU A 184 -17.32 9.43 21.63
C GLU A 184 -18.56 10.14 22.18
N ALA A 185 -19.73 9.47 22.17
CA ALA A 185 -20.95 10.01 22.77
C ALA A 185 -20.77 10.27 24.27
N THR A 186 -20.22 9.30 25.01
CA THR A 186 -19.99 9.45 26.46
C THR A 186 -19.06 10.63 26.77
N ARG A 187 -17.96 10.76 26.03
CA ARG A 187 -17.01 11.88 26.15
C ARG A 187 -17.67 13.22 25.83
N ASN A 188 -18.45 13.27 24.76
CA ASN A 188 -19.13 14.49 24.32
C ASN A 188 -20.20 14.93 25.34
N HIS A 189 -20.83 13.99 26.06
CA HIS A 189 -21.81 14.29 27.09
C HIS A 189 -21.23 14.51 28.50
N ALA A 190 -19.97 14.14 28.75
CA ALA A 190 -19.34 14.22 30.07
C ALA A 190 -19.27 15.64 30.65
N ASN A 191 -19.32 16.68 29.81
CA ASN A 191 -19.19 18.09 30.23
C ASN A 191 -20.32 19.01 29.71
N THR A 192 -21.44 18.47 29.23
CA THR A 192 -22.58 19.26 28.72
C THR A 192 -23.67 19.50 29.76
N GLY A 193 -23.42 19.18 31.04
CA GLY A 193 -24.33 19.51 32.12
C GLY A 193 -24.45 21.02 32.27
N PHE A 194 -25.60 21.58 31.89
CA PHE A 194 -25.91 22.99 32.09
C PHE A 194 -25.79 23.35 33.58
N VAL A 195 -24.68 23.97 34.00
CA VAL A 195 -24.52 24.46 35.37
C VAL A 195 -25.29 25.77 35.48
N ARG A 196 -26.47 25.75 36.13
CA ARG A 196 -27.19 26.99 36.48
C ARG A 196 -26.36 27.78 37.47
N THR A 197 -25.55 28.74 37.00
CA THR A 197 -24.93 29.76 37.84
C THR A 197 -26.03 30.57 38.52
N HIS A 198 -26.29 30.31 39.81
CA HIS A 198 -27.19 31.13 40.61
C HIS A 198 -26.58 32.53 40.76
N GLY A 199 -27.23 33.53 40.15
CA GLY A 199 -26.85 34.92 40.27
C GLY A 199 -26.81 35.36 41.73
N ARG A 200 -25.71 36.00 42.12
CA ARG A 200 -25.49 36.56 43.45
C ARG A 200 -26.58 37.61 43.72
N ARG A 201 -27.39 37.39 44.77
CA ARG A 201 -28.36 38.39 45.25
C ARG A 201 -27.61 39.68 45.57
N SER A 202 -27.92 40.76 44.85
CA SER A 202 -27.51 42.12 45.23
C SER A 202 -28.03 42.39 46.63
N ARG A 203 -27.14 42.82 47.52
CA ARG A 203 -27.52 43.45 48.79
C ARG A 203 -28.03 44.86 48.53
#